data_AF-A0A7C9FVK9-F1
#
_entry.id   AF-A0A7C9FVK9-F1
#
_cell.length_a   1.000
_cell.length_b   1.000
_cell.length_c   1.000
_cell.angle_alpha   90.00
_cell.angle_beta   90.00
_cell.angle_gamma   90.00
#
_symmetry.space_group_name_H-M   'P 1'
#
loop_
_entity.id
_entity.type
_entity.pdbx_description
1 polymer ?
#
loop_
_entity_poly.entity_id
_entity_poly.type
_entity_poly.pdbx_seq_one_letter_code
_entity_poly.pdbx_strand_id
1 'polypeptide(L)'
;MFKVLSNWYRRMFSDPEAVAMALVLVIGFVLLYFFGNLLAPLLIALVLAYLLDWPVSFLANHGFRRGFASALVLLIFFLIATFTVLRILPTVWGQGMNLLSEYPVMLNSTQQWLESLPQQYPEFIDGALVESVVDNVRTRLMGVGEQLLQSSLSSIINLATVLVYSVLVPLMVFFMLSDKQVLLNSVSRFLPNDRRLLTQVWSEMNGQVINYIRGKAIEILLVGGASYIVFAIMDLRYSALLGVLVGLSVLIPFIGAFAVTLPVAMVGLFQWGLSPQFGYLILAYGIIQVIDGNVLVPILFSEAVNLHPLAIIVAVLVFGGLWGFWGVFFAIPLATLVKAVMNAWPHHIEKVEDSEPSTSAE
;
A
#
# COMPACT_ATOMS: atom_id res chain seq x y z
N MET A 1 -29.10 4.12 -29.55
CA MET A 1 -27.79 4.46 -28.93
C MET A 1 -27.51 5.96 -28.89
N PHE A 2 -27.55 6.71 -30.00
CA PHE A 2 -27.22 8.15 -30.01
C PHE A 2 -28.10 9.03 -29.11
N LYS A 3 -29.43 8.77 -29.02
CA LYS A 3 -30.34 9.47 -28.09
C LYS A 3 -30.06 9.14 -26.61
N VAL A 4 -29.61 7.92 -26.30
CA VAL A 4 -29.23 7.51 -24.94
C VAL A 4 -27.93 8.21 -24.54
N LEU A 5 -26.94 8.25 -25.44
CA LEU A 5 -25.69 9.00 -25.25
C LEU A 5 -25.91 10.52 -25.15
N SER A 6 -26.79 11.08 -25.98
CA SER A 6 -27.16 12.51 -25.94
C SER A 6 -27.91 12.89 -24.66
N ASN A 7 -28.86 12.06 -24.22
CA ASN A 7 -29.59 12.30 -22.98
C ASN A 7 -28.70 12.08 -21.75
N TRP A 8 -27.78 11.11 -21.81
CA TRP A 8 -26.73 10.92 -20.80
C TRP A 8 -25.79 12.14 -20.74
N TYR A 9 -25.35 12.67 -21.88
CA TYR A 9 -24.49 13.86 -21.95
C TYR A 9 -25.20 15.11 -21.41
N ARG A 10 -26.44 15.37 -21.84
CA ARG A 10 -27.22 16.50 -21.31
C ARG A 10 -27.46 16.34 -19.80
N ARG A 11 -27.83 15.15 -19.30
CA ARG A 11 -28.00 14.89 -17.87
C ARG A 11 -26.69 15.01 -17.06
N MET A 12 -25.55 14.58 -17.61
CA MET A 12 -24.24 14.72 -16.96
C MET A 12 -23.76 16.16 -16.86
N PHE A 13 -23.96 16.96 -17.91
CA PHE A 13 -23.41 18.32 -18.01
C PHE A 13 -24.42 19.42 -17.64
N SER A 14 -25.60 19.05 -17.14
CA SER A 14 -26.61 20.00 -16.66
C SER A 14 -26.30 20.59 -15.28
N ASP A 15 -25.54 19.89 -14.45
CA ASP A 15 -25.15 20.36 -13.11
C ASP A 15 -23.71 20.91 -13.13
N PRO A 16 -23.51 22.23 -12.99
CA PRO A 16 -22.19 22.86 -13.02
C PRO A 16 -21.22 22.26 -11.99
N GLU A 17 -21.71 21.78 -10.84
CA GLU A 17 -20.86 21.20 -9.79
C GLU A 17 -20.33 19.81 -10.17
N ALA A 18 -21.15 18.99 -10.83
CA ALA A 18 -20.74 17.66 -11.30
C ALA A 18 -19.70 17.76 -12.43
N VAL A 19 -19.86 18.74 -13.32
CA VAL A 19 -18.90 19.03 -14.40
C VAL A 19 -17.57 19.52 -13.83
N ALA A 20 -17.62 20.44 -12.86
CA ALA A 20 -16.43 20.91 -12.15
C ALA A 20 -15.66 19.76 -11.49
N MET A 21 -16.36 18.87 -10.78
CA MET A 21 -15.76 17.71 -10.13
C MET A 21 -15.15 16.73 -11.16
N ALA A 22 -15.89 16.41 -12.22
CA ALA A 22 -15.41 15.54 -13.28
C ALA A 22 -14.15 16.10 -13.96
N LEU A 23 -14.11 17.42 -14.22
CA LEU A 23 -12.94 18.09 -14.77
C LEU A 23 -11.74 18.01 -13.82
N VAL A 24 -11.92 18.28 -12.52
CA VAL A 24 -10.82 18.17 -11.54
C VAL A 24 -10.28 16.75 -11.47
N LEU A 25 -11.16 15.73 -11.46
CA LEU A 25 -10.76 14.32 -11.44
C LEU A 25 -10.03 13.91 -12.72
N VAL A 26 -10.53 14.32 -13.89
CA VAL A 26 -9.90 14.01 -15.18
C VAL A 26 -8.54 14.70 -15.29
N ILE A 27 -8.44 15.98 -14.93
CA ILE A 27 -7.16 16.72 -14.94
C ILE A 27 -6.17 16.07 -13.97
N GLY A 28 -6.61 15.74 -12.75
CA GLY A 28 -5.78 15.06 -11.75
C GLY A 28 -5.29 13.70 -12.24
N PHE A 29 -6.18 12.91 -12.85
CA PHE A 29 -5.84 11.61 -13.43
C PHE A 29 -4.84 11.74 -14.58
N VAL A 30 -5.04 12.68 -15.51
CA VAL A 30 -4.13 12.93 -16.64
C VAL A 30 -2.76 13.37 -16.13
N LEU A 31 -2.70 14.27 -15.15
CA LEU A 31 -1.43 14.70 -14.54
C LEU A 31 -0.70 13.52 -13.89
N LEU A 32 -1.40 12.71 -13.10
CA LEU A 32 -0.79 11.53 -12.47
C LEU A 32 -0.37 10.48 -13.49
N TYR A 33 -1.13 10.29 -14.56
CA TYR A 33 -0.82 9.33 -15.61
C TYR A 33 0.45 9.71 -16.37
N PHE A 34 0.59 10.97 -16.82
CA PHE A 34 1.75 11.40 -17.59
C PHE A 34 2.96 11.77 -16.73
N PHE A 35 2.74 12.30 -15.52
CA PHE A 35 3.80 12.85 -14.67
C PHE A 35 4.01 12.07 -13.37
N GLY A 36 3.36 10.92 -13.16
CA GLY A 36 3.43 10.16 -11.90
C GLY A 36 4.85 9.88 -11.41
N ASN A 37 5.76 9.51 -12.32
CA ASN A 37 7.17 9.27 -11.99
C ASN A 37 7.90 10.55 -11.54
N LEU A 38 7.62 11.70 -12.16
CA LEU A 38 8.19 13.00 -11.77
C LEU A 38 7.59 13.50 -10.45
N LEU A 39 6.35 13.11 -10.15
CA LEU A 39 5.64 13.45 -8.92
C LEU A 39 5.98 12.52 -7.75
N ALA A 40 6.78 11.47 -7.95
CA ALA A 40 7.18 10.56 -6.89
C ALA A 40 7.72 11.25 -5.61
N PRO A 41 8.66 12.23 -5.66
CA PRO A 41 9.13 12.89 -4.43
C PRO A 41 8.02 13.72 -3.77
N LEU A 42 7.09 14.28 -4.56
CA LEU A 42 5.92 14.98 -4.03
C LEU A 42 4.96 14.01 -3.34
N LEU A 43 4.73 12.81 -3.89
CA LEU A 43 3.90 11.78 -3.26
C LEU A 43 4.52 11.29 -1.94
N ILE A 44 5.83 11.06 -1.90
CA ILE A 44 6.55 10.73 -0.66
C ILE A 44 6.36 11.86 0.37
N ALA A 45 6.58 13.11 -0.05
CA ALA A 45 6.42 14.26 0.83
C ALA A 45 4.98 14.41 1.34
N LEU A 46 3.98 14.15 0.50
CA LEU A 46 2.57 14.16 0.86
C LEU A 46 2.27 13.09 1.93
N VAL A 47 2.75 11.86 1.73
CA VAL A 47 2.58 10.77 2.71
C VAL A 47 3.22 11.13 4.04
N LEU A 48 4.47 11.58 4.04
CA LEU A 48 5.18 11.99 5.24
C LEU A 48 4.53 13.19 5.92
N ALA A 49 4.06 14.19 5.16
CA ALA A 49 3.34 15.33 5.71
C ALA A 49 2.04 14.91 6.39
N TYR A 50 1.26 14.01 5.79
CA TYR A 50 0.05 13.47 6.42
C TYR A 50 0.33 12.65 7.68
N LEU A 51 1.39 11.85 7.66
CA LEU A 51 1.85 11.10 8.82
C LEU A 51 2.26 12.04 9.97
N LEU A 52 3.01 13.09 9.66
CA LEU A 52 3.60 14.02 10.63
C LEU A 52 2.69 15.20 11.01
N ASP A 53 1.52 15.38 10.37
CA ASP A 53 0.59 16.47 10.70
C ASP A 53 0.01 16.32 12.13
N TRP A 54 -0.12 15.09 12.65
CA TRP A 54 -0.58 14.86 14.03
C TRP A 54 0.39 15.42 15.08
N PRO A 55 1.67 15.01 15.13
CA PRO A 55 2.61 15.56 16.12
C PRO A 55 2.84 17.06 15.94
N VAL A 56 2.84 17.59 14.70
CA VAL A 56 2.93 19.03 14.45
C VAL A 56 1.72 19.77 15.01
N SER A 57 0.51 19.28 14.73
CA SER A 57 -0.72 19.92 15.22
C SER A 57 -0.82 19.83 16.75
N PHE A 58 -0.37 18.72 17.34
CA PHE A 58 -0.28 18.59 18.80
C PHE A 58 0.59 19.70 19.39
N LEU A 59 1.84 19.87 18.92
CA LEU A 59 2.72 20.94 19.42
C LEU A 59 2.18 22.35 19.13
N ALA A 60 1.59 22.57 17.95
CA ALA A 60 1.00 23.85 17.61
C ALA A 60 -0.16 24.24 18.55
N ASN A 61 -0.99 23.26 18.92
CA ASN A 61 -2.08 23.44 19.88
C ASN A 61 -1.59 23.70 21.32
N HIS A 62 -0.34 23.35 21.63
CA HIS A 62 0.31 23.63 22.93
C HIS A 62 1.12 24.94 22.92
N GLY A 63 0.89 25.82 21.94
CA GLY A 63 1.42 27.20 21.93
C GLY A 63 2.67 27.42 21.07
N PHE A 64 3.19 26.39 20.39
CA PHE A 64 4.31 26.58 19.45
C PHE A 64 3.84 27.18 18.12
N ARG A 65 4.66 28.06 17.52
CA ARG A 65 4.42 28.54 16.14
C ARG A 65 4.51 27.34 15.19
N ARG A 66 3.54 27.19 14.28
CA ARG A 66 3.42 26.02 13.39
C ARG A 66 4.70 25.68 12.62
N GLY A 67 5.44 26.69 12.15
CA GLY A 67 6.74 26.48 11.48
C GLY A 67 7.82 25.88 12.40
N PHE A 68 7.90 26.34 13.66
CA PHE A 68 8.83 25.77 14.63
C PHE A 68 8.42 24.35 15.02
N ALA A 69 7.12 24.11 15.25
CA ALA A 69 6.60 22.76 15.50
C ALA A 69 6.94 21.81 14.35
N SER A 70 6.80 22.26 13.10
CA SER A 70 7.14 21.48 11.90
C SER A 70 8.63 21.17 11.82
N ALA A 71 9.50 22.15 12.05
CA ALA A 71 10.96 21.94 12.07
C ALA A 71 11.39 20.95 13.16
N LEU A 72 10.85 21.11 14.38
CA LEU A 72 11.17 20.25 15.51
C LEU A 72 10.72 18.80 15.27
N VAL A 73 9.50 18.59 14.80
CA VAL A 73 8.97 17.25 14.48
C VAL A 73 9.79 16.61 13.37
N LEU A 74 10.12 17.35 12.31
CA LEU A 74 10.94 16.81 11.23
C LEU A 74 12.33 16.43 11.70
N LEU A 75 12.97 17.28 12.52
CA LEU A 75 14.27 16.97 13.09
C LEU A 75 14.23 15.69 13.92
N ILE A 76 13.24 15.54 14.81
CA ILE A 76 13.07 14.33 15.63
C ILE A 76 12.80 13.12 14.74
N PHE A 77 11.91 13.25 13.75
CA PHE A 77 11.56 12.19 12.82
C PHE A 77 12.80 11.71 12.03
N PHE A 78 13.58 12.63 11.44
CA PHE A 78 14.77 12.28 10.69
C PHE A 78 15.87 11.69 11.56
N LEU A 79 16.01 12.14 12.82
CA LEU A 79 16.94 11.52 13.77
C LEU A 79 16.55 10.06 14.06
N ILE A 80 15.29 9.81 14.38
CA ILE A 80 14.77 8.45 14.64
C ILE A 80 14.91 7.60 13.38
N ALA A 81 14.46 8.10 12.22
CA ALA A 81 14.53 7.38 10.96
C ALA A 81 15.97 7.04 10.57
N THR A 82 16.89 8.00 10.69
CA THR A 82 18.32 7.78 10.40
C THR A 82 18.91 6.74 11.35
N PHE A 83 18.62 6.83 12.65
CA PHE A 83 19.08 5.85 13.63
C PHE A 83 18.56 4.43 13.32
N THR A 84 17.26 4.31 13.04
CA THR A 84 16.62 3.05 12.68
C THR A 84 17.22 2.47 11.40
N VAL A 85 17.38 3.29 10.35
CA VAL A 85 17.98 2.87 9.08
C VAL A 85 19.42 2.42 9.28
N LEU A 86 20.26 3.21 9.97
CA LEU A 86 21.67 2.84 10.20
C LEU A 86 21.82 1.55 11.02
N ARG A 87 20.84 1.19 11.85
CA ARG A 87 20.88 -0.06 12.63
C ARG A 87 20.30 -1.26 11.89
N ILE A 88 19.13 -1.08 11.28
CA ILE A 88 18.37 -2.17 10.65
C ILE A 88 18.93 -2.46 9.25
N LEU A 89 19.22 -1.42 8.45
CA LEU A 89 19.59 -1.58 7.05
C LEU A 89 20.84 -2.44 6.84
N PRO A 90 21.95 -2.28 7.59
CA PRO A 90 23.12 -3.15 7.42
C PRO A 90 22.81 -4.61 7.77
N THR A 91 21.99 -4.84 8.80
CA THR A 91 21.59 -6.18 9.23
C THR A 91 20.71 -6.86 8.18
N VAL A 92 19.69 -6.15 7.70
CA VAL A 92 18.79 -6.63 6.63
C VAL A 92 19.56 -6.83 5.33
N TRP A 93 20.48 -5.93 4.99
CA TRP A 93 21.32 -6.05 3.81
C TRP A 93 22.23 -7.28 3.88
N GLY A 94 22.94 -7.47 5.00
CA GLY A 94 23.78 -8.66 5.21
C GLY A 94 22.97 -9.96 5.17
N GLN A 95 21.81 -9.99 5.83
CA GLN A 95 20.89 -11.13 5.78
C GLN A 95 20.36 -11.39 4.37
N GLY A 96 20.06 -10.33 3.60
CA GLY A 96 19.62 -10.43 2.22
C GLY A 96 20.69 -10.98 1.30
N MET A 97 21.93 -10.50 1.40
CA MET A 97 23.07 -11.02 0.63
C MET A 97 23.35 -12.49 0.96
N ASN A 98 23.30 -12.86 2.25
CA ASN A 98 23.46 -14.25 2.67
C ASN A 98 22.34 -15.15 2.13
N LEU A 99 21.08 -14.70 2.22
CA LEU A 99 19.94 -15.43 1.66
C LEU A 99 20.10 -15.64 0.15
N LEU A 100 20.49 -14.60 -0.60
CA LEU A 100 20.74 -14.72 -2.04
C LEU A 100 21.89 -15.67 -2.37
N SER A 101 22.95 -15.70 -1.55
CA SER A 101 24.08 -16.60 -1.75
C SER A 101 23.75 -18.07 -1.45
N GLU A 102 22.88 -18.31 -0.46
CA GLU A 102 22.47 -19.67 -0.06
C GLU A 102 21.25 -20.18 -0.79
N TYR A 103 20.46 -19.28 -1.39
CA TYR A 103 19.23 -19.60 -2.07
C TYR A 103 19.34 -20.76 -3.08
N PRO A 104 20.35 -20.83 -3.96
CA PRO A 104 20.50 -21.98 -4.87
C PRO A 104 20.66 -23.30 -4.12
N VAL A 105 21.37 -23.29 -2.99
CA VAL A 105 21.56 -24.46 -2.13
C VAL A 105 20.24 -24.85 -1.46
N MET A 106 19.49 -23.87 -0.93
CA MET A 106 18.18 -24.12 -0.31
C MET A 106 17.19 -24.76 -1.28
N LEU A 107 17.19 -24.30 -2.55
CA LEU A 107 16.37 -24.89 -3.61
C LEU A 107 16.79 -26.33 -3.91
N ASN A 108 18.08 -26.58 -4.09
CA ASN A 108 18.58 -27.94 -4.37
C ASN A 108 18.28 -28.91 -3.22
N SER A 109 18.40 -28.48 -1.96
CA SER A 109 18.06 -29.30 -0.80
C SER A 109 16.56 -29.58 -0.70
N THR A 110 15.73 -28.59 -1.02
CA THR A 110 14.27 -28.75 -1.05
C THR A 110 13.84 -29.69 -2.18
N GLN A 111 14.50 -29.61 -3.34
CA GLN A 111 14.30 -30.52 -4.46
C GLN A 111 14.64 -31.96 -4.08
N GLN A 112 15.83 -32.22 -3.53
CA GLN A 112 16.23 -33.56 -3.10
C GLN A 112 15.25 -34.14 -2.08
N TRP A 113 14.74 -33.30 -1.19
CA TRP A 113 13.72 -33.70 -0.23
C TRP A 113 12.38 -34.02 -0.90
N LEU A 114 11.89 -33.16 -1.81
CA LEU A 114 10.66 -33.39 -2.56
C LEU A 114 10.72 -34.66 -3.41
N GLU A 115 11.85 -34.93 -4.06
CA GLU A 115 12.10 -36.15 -4.84
C GLU A 115 12.11 -37.43 -3.97
N SER A 116 12.38 -37.29 -2.66
CA SER A 116 12.31 -38.40 -1.70
C SER A 116 10.87 -38.71 -1.23
N LEU A 117 9.92 -37.78 -1.40
CA LEU A 117 8.54 -37.96 -0.94
C LEU A 117 7.76 -39.04 -1.71
N PRO A 118 7.82 -39.13 -3.05
CA PRO A 118 7.22 -40.25 -3.79
C PRO A 118 7.74 -41.61 -3.34
N GLN A 119 8.99 -41.67 -2.87
CA GLN A 119 9.60 -42.91 -2.37
C GLN A 119 9.08 -43.27 -0.96
N GLN A 120 8.76 -42.27 -0.13
CA GLN A 120 8.26 -42.46 1.24
C GLN A 120 6.72 -42.59 1.32
N TYR A 121 5.99 -41.95 0.40
CA TYR A 121 4.52 -41.92 0.36
C TYR A 121 3.95 -42.16 -1.06
N PRO A 122 4.27 -43.31 -1.69
CA PRO A 122 3.89 -43.61 -3.07
C PRO A 122 2.37 -43.67 -3.31
N GLU A 123 1.57 -43.88 -2.27
CA GLU A 123 0.09 -43.92 -2.39
C GLU A 123 -0.57 -42.53 -2.47
N PHE A 124 0.14 -41.47 -2.06
CA PHE A 124 -0.43 -40.12 -1.94
C PHE A 124 0.23 -39.10 -2.86
N ILE A 125 1.42 -39.39 -3.40
CA ILE A 125 2.25 -38.42 -4.14
C ILE A 125 2.74 -39.04 -5.45
N ASP A 126 2.29 -38.49 -6.58
CA ASP A 126 2.76 -38.85 -7.92
C ASP A 126 4.13 -38.20 -8.20
N GLY A 127 5.14 -39.02 -8.50
CA GLY A 127 6.49 -38.57 -8.78
C GLY A 127 6.59 -37.66 -10.01
N ALA A 128 5.78 -37.90 -11.05
CA ALA A 128 5.78 -37.07 -12.26
C ALA A 128 5.22 -35.65 -11.99
N LEU A 129 4.26 -35.55 -11.08
CA LEU A 129 3.72 -34.26 -10.63
C LEU A 129 4.78 -33.49 -9.82
N VAL A 130 5.53 -34.17 -8.96
CA VAL A 130 6.59 -33.55 -8.15
C VAL A 130 7.72 -33.03 -9.04
N GLU A 131 8.23 -33.85 -9.97
CA GLU A 131 9.33 -33.47 -10.86
C GLU A 131 8.97 -32.26 -11.73
N SER A 132 7.78 -32.27 -12.34
CA SER A 132 7.30 -31.15 -13.15
C SER A 132 7.06 -29.86 -12.35
N VAL A 133 6.57 -29.94 -11.11
CA VAL A 133 6.41 -28.77 -10.23
C VAL A 133 7.78 -28.22 -9.83
N VAL A 134 8.72 -29.10 -9.45
CA VAL A 134 10.07 -28.71 -9.03
C VAL A 134 10.81 -28.00 -10.15
N ASP A 135 10.82 -28.53 -11.38
CA ASP A 135 11.51 -27.93 -12.52
C ASP A 135 10.93 -26.57 -12.93
N ASN A 136 9.60 -26.43 -12.92
CA ASN A 136 8.94 -25.18 -13.22
C ASN A 136 9.20 -24.11 -12.15
N VAL A 137 9.18 -24.51 -10.88
CA VAL A 137 9.50 -23.63 -9.75
C VAL A 137 10.95 -23.20 -9.87
N ARG A 138 11.89 -24.13 -10.04
CA ARG A 138 13.33 -23.87 -10.18
C ARG A 138 13.64 -22.88 -11.30
N THR A 139 13.13 -23.10 -12.50
CA THR A 139 13.42 -22.25 -13.65
C THR A 139 12.98 -20.79 -13.42
N ARG A 140 11.80 -20.61 -12.81
CA ARG A 140 11.28 -19.27 -12.49
C ARG A 140 12.05 -18.61 -11.34
N LEU A 141 12.36 -19.40 -10.32
CA LEU A 141 13.05 -18.97 -9.11
C LEU A 141 14.51 -18.57 -9.38
N MET A 142 15.25 -19.37 -10.16
CA MET A 142 16.60 -19.02 -10.60
C MET A 142 16.63 -17.75 -11.47
N GLY A 143 15.67 -17.60 -12.40
CA GLY A 143 15.57 -16.39 -13.24
C GLY A 143 15.31 -15.12 -12.43
N VAL A 144 14.45 -15.19 -11.40
CA VAL A 144 14.21 -14.06 -10.49
C VAL A 144 15.46 -13.73 -9.67
N GLY A 145 16.16 -14.75 -9.15
CA GLY A 145 17.40 -14.55 -8.39
C GLY A 145 18.50 -13.85 -9.20
N GLU A 146 18.75 -14.29 -10.43
CA GLU A 146 19.72 -13.68 -11.34
C GLU A 146 19.35 -12.25 -11.71
N GLN A 147 18.07 -11.98 -11.99
CA GLN A 147 17.59 -10.64 -12.31
C GLN A 147 17.72 -9.68 -11.11
N LEU A 148 17.45 -10.14 -9.90
CA LEU A 148 17.62 -9.35 -8.68
C LEU A 148 19.11 -9.03 -8.41
N LEU A 149 20.01 -9.99 -8.65
CA LEU A 149 21.45 -9.78 -8.52
C LEU A 149 22.00 -8.78 -9.55
N GLN A 150 21.57 -8.89 -10.82
CA GLN A 150 21.97 -7.92 -11.85
C GLN A 150 21.41 -6.52 -11.56
N SER A 151 20.17 -6.45 -11.06
CA SER A 151 19.52 -5.19 -10.70
C SER A 151 20.17 -4.53 -9.47
N SER A 152 20.58 -5.30 -8.47
CA SER A 152 21.25 -4.77 -7.28
C SER A 152 22.61 -4.17 -7.60
N LEU A 153 23.38 -4.80 -8.50
CA LEU A 153 24.65 -4.26 -9.00
C LEU A 153 24.47 -2.98 -9.83
N SER A 154 23.38 -2.88 -10.60
CA SER A 154 23.04 -1.66 -11.36
C SER A 154 22.53 -0.51 -10.47
N SER A 155 22.08 -0.79 -9.25
CA SER A 155 21.49 0.19 -8.33
C SER A 155 22.50 1.22 -7.78
N ILE A 156 23.80 0.98 -7.95
CA ILE A 156 24.87 1.95 -7.67
C ILE A 156 24.70 3.24 -8.52
N ILE A 157 23.99 3.17 -9.64
CA ILE A 157 23.87 4.26 -10.62
C ILE A 157 22.87 5.37 -10.20
N ASN A 158 22.07 5.22 -9.13
CA ASN A 158 21.06 6.22 -8.73
C ASN A 158 21.38 7.02 -7.46
N LEU A 159 22.65 7.10 -7.05
CA LEU A 159 23.06 7.96 -5.91
C LEU A 159 22.66 9.43 -6.12
N ALA A 160 22.68 9.93 -7.35
CA ALA A 160 22.22 11.29 -7.67
C ALA A 160 20.72 11.47 -7.34
N THR A 161 19.87 10.52 -7.72
CA THR A 161 18.43 10.56 -7.40
C THR A 161 18.18 10.51 -5.89
N VAL A 162 18.90 9.63 -5.18
CA VAL A 162 18.81 9.55 -3.72
C VAL A 162 19.25 10.86 -3.07
N LEU A 163 20.34 11.46 -3.51
CA LEU A 163 20.82 12.76 -3.01
C LEU A 163 19.78 13.86 -3.25
N VAL A 164 19.22 13.96 -4.47
CA VAL A 164 18.16 14.92 -4.78
C VAL A 164 16.95 14.70 -3.87
N TYR A 165 16.48 13.47 -3.72
CA TYR A 165 15.30 13.16 -2.91
C TYR A 165 15.55 13.41 -1.43
N SER A 166 16.76 13.12 -0.94
CA SER A 166 17.15 13.32 0.45
C SER A 166 17.11 14.79 0.88
N VAL A 167 17.20 15.73 -0.06
CA VAL A 167 17.07 17.17 0.20
C VAL A 167 15.66 17.68 -0.13
N LEU A 168 15.12 17.28 -1.27
CA LEU A 168 13.84 17.79 -1.78
C LEU A 168 12.65 17.34 -0.92
N VAL A 169 12.62 16.07 -0.51
CA VAL A 169 11.50 15.52 0.26
C VAL A 169 11.37 16.18 1.63
N PRO A 170 12.41 16.28 2.48
CA PRO A 170 12.30 16.98 3.76
C PRO A 170 11.84 18.44 3.60
N LEU A 171 12.33 19.13 2.58
CA LEU A 171 11.96 20.50 2.29
C LEU A 171 10.48 20.63 1.92
N MET A 172 9.99 19.76 1.04
CA MET A 172 8.57 19.70 0.67
C MET A 172 7.70 19.39 1.89
N VAL A 173 8.08 18.40 2.71
CA VAL A 173 7.34 18.06 3.94
C VAL A 173 7.30 19.26 4.88
N PHE A 174 8.41 19.97 5.07
CA PHE A 174 8.48 21.15 5.91
C PHE A 174 7.51 22.24 5.47
N PHE A 175 7.47 22.57 4.18
CA PHE A 175 6.54 23.58 3.65
C PHE A 175 5.09 23.10 3.69
N MET A 176 4.83 21.82 3.40
CA MET A 176 3.48 21.24 3.48
C MET A 176 2.92 21.26 4.91
N LEU A 177 3.77 21.08 5.93
CA LEU A 177 3.39 21.13 7.33
C LEU A 177 3.27 22.58 7.84
N SER A 178 4.29 23.42 7.57
CA SER A 178 4.38 24.80 8.07
C SER A 178 3.33 25.70 7.44
N ASP A 179 3.16 25.61 6.12
CA ASP A 179 2.36 26.52 5.29
C ASP A 179 1.10 25.85 4.74
N LYS A 180 0.61 24.79 5.42
CA LYS A 180 -0.57 24.00 5.03
C LYS A 180 -1.74 24.87 4.55
N GLN A 181 -2.12 25.90 5.32
CA GLN A 181 -3.24 26.77 4.96
C GLN A 181 -2.95 27.65 3.74
N VAL A 182 -1.72 28.12 3.57
CA VAL A 182 -1.32 28.92 2.41
C VAL A 182 -1.38 28.07 1.14
N LEU A 183 -0.90 26.82 1.20
CA LEU A 183 -0.94 25.87 0.09
C LEU A 183 -2.38 25.50 -0.28
N LEU A 184 -3.22 25.15 0.71
CA LEU A 184 -4.63 24.85 0.48
C LEU A 184 -5.38 26.04 -0.12
N ASN A 185 -5.13 27.25 0.38
CA ASN A 185 -5.72 28.48 -0.17
C ASN A 185 -5.20 28.82 -1.58
N SER A 186 -3.99 28.39 -1.93
CA SER A 186 -3.44 28.62 -3.27
C SER A 186 -4.05 27.65 -4.29
N VAL A 187 -4.15 26.38 -3.93
CA VAL A 187 -4.84 25.36 -4.75
C VAL A 187 -6.31 25.72 -4.89
N SER A 188 -6.94 26.18 -3.82
CA SER A 188 -8.34 26.58 -3.84
C SER A 188 -8.60 27.69 -4.86
N ARG A 189 -7.68 28.61 -5.15
CA ARG A 189 -7.93 29.67 -6.17
C ARG A 189 -8.17 29.14 -7.59
N PHE A 190 -7.73 27.93 -7.90
CA PHE A 190 -7.93 27.31 -9.22
C PHE A 190 -9.24 26.52 -9.34
N LEU A 191 -9.99 26.35 -8.24
CA LEU A 191 -11.27 25.65 -8.26
C LEU A 191 -12.43 26.58 -8.70
N PRO A 192 -13.52 26.07 -9.29
CA PRO A 192 -14.72 26.87 -9.65
C PRO A 192 -15.40 27.51 -8.43
N ASN A 193 -16.19 28.58 -8.56
CA ASN A 193 -16.79 29.24 -7.38
C ASN A 193 -17.83 28.38 -6.63
N ASP A 194 -18.59 27.55 -7.34
CA ASP A 194 -19.48 26.54 -6.75
C ASP A 194 -18.68 25.27 -6.43
N ARG A 195 -18.47 25.02 -5.13
CA ARG A 195 -17.55 23.98 -4.62
C ARG A 195 -18.18 23.07 -3.59
N ARG A 196 -19.51 23.02 -3.47
CA ARG A 196 -20.13 22.27 -2.39
C ARG A 196 -19.76 20.79 -2.48
N LEU A 197 -19.92 20.18 -3.65
CA LEU A 197 -19.50 18.81 -3.91
C LEU A 197 -17.98 18.61 -3.75
N LEU A 198 -17.16 19.50 -4.32
CA LEU A 198 -15.69 19.43 -4.23
C LEU A 198 -15.19 19.49 -2.78
N THR A 199 -15.79 20.35 -1.96
CA THR A 199 -15.42 20.53 -0.55
C THR A 199 -15.86 19.33 0.28
N GLN A 200 -17.04 18.77 0.00
CA GLN A 200 -17.53 17.56 0.64
C GLN A 200 -16.62 16.36 0.34
N VAL A 201 -16.32 16.10 -0.94
CA VAL A 201 -15.40 15.03 -1.35
C VAL A 201 -14.00 15.26 -0.79
N TRP A 202 -13.49 16.51 -0.81
CA TRP A 202 -12.20 16.84 -0.22
C TRP A 202 -12.12 16.55 1.27
N SER A 203 -13.13 16.98 2.05
CA SER A 203 -13.17 16.77 3.49
C SER A 203 -13.19 15.28 3.83
N GLU A 204 -14.00 14.51 3.11
CA GLU A 204 -14.07 13.06 3.27
C GLU A 204 -12.71 12.44 2.94
N MET A 205 -12.20 12.67 1.72
CA MET A 205 -10.91 12.13 1.27
C MET A 205 -9.73 12.49 2.17
N ASN A 206 -9.66 13.74 2.64
CA ASN A 206 -8.59 14.16 3.53
C ASN A 206 -8.60 13.36 4.84
N GLY A 207 -9.77 13.08 5.41
CA GLY A 207 -9.90 12.20 6.58
C GLY A 207 -9.43 10.77 6.28
N GLN A 208 -9.89 10.21 5.16
CA GLN A 208 -9.56 8.84 4.74
C GLN A 208 -8.06 8.65 4.50
N VAL A 209 -7.43 9.59 3.79
CA VAL A 209 -5.98 9.55 3.50
C VAL A 209 -5.16 9.68 4.79
N ILE A 210 -5.55 10.56 5.71
CA ILE A 210 -4.90 10.70 7.02
C ILE A 210 -4.97 9.39 7.80
N ASN A 211 -6.18 8.82 7.93
CA ASN A 211 -6.40 7.59 8.69
C ASN A 211 -5.65 6.42 8.04
N TYR A 212 -5.70 6.30 6.73
CA TYR A 212 -5.02 5.25 5.98
C TYR A 212 -3.50 5.30 6.17
N ILE A 213 -2.86 6.46 5.97
CA ILE A 213 -1.40 6.58 6.10
C ILE A 213 -0.94 6.26 7.53
N ARG A 214 -1.67 6.75 8.54
CA ARG A 214 -1.36 6.47 9.95
C ARG A 214 -1.58 5.00 10.29
N GLY A 215 -2.70 4.44 9.86
CA GLY A 215 -3.02 3.02 10.00
C GLY A 215 -1.90 2.17 9.42
N LYS A 216 -1.47 2.43 8.18
CA LYS A 216 -0.39 1.68 7.52
C LYS A 216 0.95 1.82 8.24
N ALA A 217 1.31 3.01 8.71
CA ALA A 217 2.54 3.19 9.48
C ALA A 217 2.54 2.36 10.77
N ILE A 218 1.41 2.35 11.50
CA ILE A 218 1.25 1.56 12.72
C ILE A 218 1.26 0.06 12.40
N GLU A 219 0.52 -0.36 11.38
CA GLU A 219 0.42 -1.75 10.94
C GLU A 219 1.79 -2.34 10.57
N ILE A 220 2.59 -1.62 9.76
CA ILE A 220 3.96 -2.04 9.40
C ILE A 220 4.81 -2.26 10.65
N LEU A 221 4.75 -1.33 11.62
CA LEU A 221 5.55 -1.42 12.85
C LEU A 221 5.10 -2.57 13.74
N LEU A 222 3.79 -2.77 13.90
CA LEU A 222 3.23 -3.83 14.73
C LEU A 222 3.48 -5.21 14.11
N VAL A 223 3.11 -5.40 12.85
CA VAL A 223 3.21 -6.69 12.15
C VAL A 223 4.67 -7.06 11.90
N GLY A 224 5.48 -6.10 11.43
CA GLY A 224 6.91 -6.33 11.23
C GLY A 224 7.68 -6.53 12.54
N GLY A 225 7.36 -5.74 13.57
CA GLY A 225 7.95 -5.86 14.90
C GLY A 225 7.59 -7.18 15.59
N ALA A 226 6.32 -7.56 15.59
CA ALA A 226 5.86 -8.83 16.14
C ALA A 226 6.50 -10.03 15.43
N SER A 227 6.57 -9.97 14.09
CA SER A 227 7.23 -11.01 13.29
C SER A 227 8.72 -11.12 13.60
N TYR A 228 9.43 -9.98 13.67
CA TYR A 228 10.84 -9.97 14.07
C TYR A 228 11.05 -10.59 15.45
N ILE A 229 10.25 -10.20 16.44
CA ILE A 229 10.36 -10.72 17.82
C ILE A 229 10.15 -12.23 17.83
N VAL A 230 9.10 -12.73 17.17
CA VAL A 230 8.79 -14.17 17.10
C VAL A 230 9.92 -14.92 16.40
N PHE A 231 10.37 -14.45 15.24
CA PHE A 231 11.47 -15.08 14.50
C PHE A 231 12.78 -15.05 15.28
N ALA A 232 13.08 -13.97 16.00
CA ALA A 232 14.27 -13.87 16.84
C ALA A 232 14.21 -14.80 18.06
N ILE A 233 13.06 -14.92 18.73
CA ILE A 233 12.87 -15.85 19.86
C ILE A 233 13.05 -17.30 19.41
N MET A 234 12.58 -17.62 18.21
CA MET A 234 12.73 -18.95 17.62
C MET A 234 14.13 -19.22 17.04
N ASP A 235 15.05 -18.25 17.09
CA ASP A 235 16.37 -18.31 16.45
C ASP A 235 16.29 -18.63 14.95
N LEU A 236 15.27 -18.10 14.28
CA LEU A 236 15.11 -18.25 12.84
C LEU A 236 16.18 -17.42 12.12
N ARG A 237 16.86 -18.05 11.16
CA ARG A 237 17.80 -17.37 10.27
C ARG A 237 17.10 -16.24 9.53
N TYR A 238 17.81 -15.14 9.33
CA TYR A 238 17.28 -13.99 8.59
C TYR A 238 16.07 -13.31 9.26
N SER A 239 15.92 -13.43 10.60
CA SER A 239 14.78 -12.90 11.36
C SER A 239 14.50 -11.41 11.13
N ALA A 240 15.53 -10.56 11.05
CA ALA A 240 15.37 -9.13 10.81
C ALA A 240 14.90 -8.83 9.38
N LEU A 241 15.50 -9.49 8.39
CA LEU A 241 15.07 -9.41 6.98
C LEU A 241 13.62 -9.85 6.83
N LEU A 242 13.27 -11.04 7.33
CA LEU A 242 11.93 -11.58 7.24
C LEU A 242 10.91 -10.72 7.99
N GLY A 243 11.25 -10.21 9.18
CA GLY A 243 10.38 -9.28 9.91
C GLY A 243 10.10 -7.99 9.14
N VAL A 244 11.13 -7.40 8.51
CA VAL A 244 10.95 -6.22 7.64
C VAL A 244 10.13 -6.55 6.40
N LEU A 245 10.37 -7.69 5.74
CA LEU A 245 9.57 -8.13 4.60
C LEU A 245 8.11 -8.31 4.99
N VAL A 246 7.83 -8.95 6.13
CA VAL A 246 6.47 -9.16 6.62
C VAL A 246 5.79 -7.82 6.92
N GLY A 247 6.46 -6.89 7.60
CA GLY A 247 5.91 -5.55 7.86
C GLY A 247 5.61 -4.77 6.57
N LEU A 248 6.55 -4.75 5.62
CA LEU A 248 6.36 -4.07 4.32
C LEU A 248 5.31 -4.75 3.45
N SER A 249 5.11 -6.06 3.60
CA SER A 249 4.15 -6.82 2.80
C SER A 249 2.73 -6.30 2.96
N VAL A 250 2.42 -5.74 4.13
CA VAL A 250 1.07 -5.24 4.44
C VAL A 250 0.68 -4.02 3.60
N LEU A 251 1.64 -3.40 2.91
CA LEU A 251 1.38 -2.34 1.92
C LEU A 251 0.63 -2.84 0.68
N ILE A 252 0.69 -4.14 0.40
CA ILE A 252 0.06 -4.77 -0.78
C ILE A 252 -1.08 -5.67 -0.28
N PRO A 253 -2.34 -5.19 -0.31
CA PRO A 253 -3.48 -5.95 0.20
C PRO A 253 -3.59 -7.33 -0.44
N PHE A 254 -3.86 -8.37 0.37
CA PHE A 254 -4.01 -9.79 0.03
C PHE A 254 -2.76 -10.48 -0.54
N ILE A 255 -2.05 -9.83 -1.46
CA ILE A 255 -0.92 -10.43 -2.17
C ILE A 255 0.34 -10.41 -1.31
N GLY A 256 0.58 -9.34 -0.54
CA GLY A 256 1.81 -9.18 0.21
C GLY A 256 2.05 -10.27 1.26
N ALA A 257 1.05 -10.52 2.11
CA ALA A 257 1.13 -11.58 3.14
C ALA A 257 1.40 -12.96 2.51
N PHE A 258 0.74 -13.27 1.40
CA PHE A 258 0.97 -14.52 0.68
C PHE A 258 2.39 -14.60 0.11
N ALA A 259 2.85 -13.52 -0.54
CA ALA A 259 4.18 -13.46 -1.15
C ALA A 259 5.31 -13.65 -0.12
N VAL A 260 5.16 -13.11 1.10
CA VAL A 260 6.20 -13.22 2.15
C VAL A 260 6.08 -14.51 2.98
N THR A 261 4.94 -15.20 2.92
CA THR A 261 4.82 -16.55 3.51
C THR A 261 5.82 -17.52 2.88
N LEU A 262 6.07 -17.40 1.57
CA LEU A 262 7.00 -18.25 0.85
C LEU A 262 8.44 -18.19 1.40
N PRO A 263 9.12 -17.02 1.48
CA PRO A 263 10.47 -16.96 2.04
C PRO A 263 10.52 -17.34 3.53
N VAL A 264 9.50 -17.00 4.33
CA VAL A 264 9.44 -17.43 5.75
C VAL A 264 9.41 -18.95 5.87
N ALA A 265 8.51 -19.61 5.12
CA ALA A 265 8.39 -21.06 5.13
C ALA A 265 9.64 -21.75 4.55
N MET A 266 10.19 -21.22 3.46
CA MET A 266 11.40 -21.76 2.83
C MET A 266 12.61 -21.70 3.76
N VAL A 267 12.82 -20.59 4.47
CA VAL A 267 13.90 -20.44 5.44
C VAL A 267 13.72 -21.41 6.62
N GLY A 268 12.51 -21.50 7.18
CA GLY A 268 12.22 -22.41 8.28
C GLY A 268 12.39 -23.88 7.89
N LEU A 269 11.90 -24.27 6.71
CA LEU A 269 12.03 -25.63 6.20
C LEU A 269 13.48 -25.98 5.93
N PHE A 270 14.27 -25.06 5.37
CA PHE A 270 15.70 -25.29 5.16
C PHE A 270 16.47 -25.43 6.47
N GLN A 271 16.15 -24.59 7.46
CA GLN A 271 16.85 -24.59 8.75
C GLN A 271 16.55 -25.82 9.60
N TRP A 272 15.29 -26.27 9.64
CA TRP A 272 14.84 -27.31 10.56
C TRP A 272 14.19 -28.54 9.92
N GLY A 273 14.02 -28.58 8.60
CA GLY A 273 13.26 -29.62 7.91
C GLY A 273 11.79 -29.69 8.35
N LEU A 274 11.12 -30.81 8.03
CA LEU A 274 9.79 -31.11 8.59
C LEU A 274 9.89 -31.56 10.05
N SER A 275 10.17 -30.60 10.93
CA SER A 275 10.27 -30.81 12.37
C SER A 275 9.18 -30.05 13.13
N PRO A 276 8.97 -30.36 14.43
CA PRO A 276 8.07 -29.58 15.27
C PRO A 276 8.38 -28.08 15.29
N GLN A 277 9.67 -27.69 15.19
CA GLN A 277 10.11 -26.31 15.13
C GLN A 277 9.56 -25.57 13.91
N PHE A 278 9.58 -26.22 12.73
CA PHE A 278 8.95 -25.70 11.53
C PHE A 278 7.42 -25.55 11.71
N GLY A 279 6.77 -26.55 12.33
CA GLY A 279 5.35 -26.47 12.65
C GLY A 279 5.01 -25.29 13.57
N TYR A 280 5.81 -25.06 14.61
CA TYR A 280 5.65 -23.91 15.50
C TYR A 280 5.88 -22.58 14.78
N LEU A 281 6.81 -22.51 13.82
CA LEU A 281 7.05 -21.31 13.03
C LEU A 281 5.82 -20.95 12.21
N ILE A 282 5.29 -21.91 11.44
CA ILE A 282 4.11 -21.70 10.59
C ILE A 282 2.89 -21.37 11.45
N LEU A 283 2.73 -22.02 12.60
CA LEU A 283 1.64 -21.71 13.54
C LEU A 283 1.78 -20.29 14.10
N ALA A 284 2.94 -19.90 14.62
CA ALA A 284 3.17 -18.58 15.19
C ALA A 284 3.01 -17.47 14.13
N TYR A 285 3.58 -17.67 12.94
CA TYR A 285 3.39 -16.77 11.80
C TYR A 285 1.93 -16.69 11.37
N GLY A 286 1.24 -17.82 11.29
CA GLY A 286 -0.20 -17.88 10.99
C GLY A 286 -1.04 -17.11 12.00
N ILE A 287 -0.71 -17.19 13.30
CA ILE A 287 -1.37 -16.40 14.35
C ILE A 287 -1.17 -14.90 14.10
N ILE A 288 0.05 -14.46 13.75
CA ILE A 288 0.32 -13.04 13.43
C ILE A 288 -0.56 -12.60 12.25
N GLN A 289 -0.63 -13.40 11.18
CA GLN A 289 -1.43 -13.07 9.99
C GLN A 289 -2.94 -13.06 10.28
N VAL A 290 -3.42 -13.96 11.13
CA VAL A 290 -4.83 -13.99 11.56
C VAL A 290 -5.16 -12.75 12.39
N ILE A 291 -4.29 -12.37 13.33
CA ILE A 291 -4.45 -11.15 14.13
C ILE A 291 -4.41 -9.92 13.23
N ASP A 292 -3.48 -9.87 12.28
CA ASP A 292 -3.40 -8.77 11.32
C ASP A 292 -4.71 -8.60 10.54
N GLY A 293 -5.13 -9.65 9.82
CA GLY A 293 -6.30 -9.59 8.96
C GLY A 293 -7.65 -9.44 9.69
N ASN A 294 -7.79 -9.97 10.91
CA ASN A 294 -9.07 -9.99 11.62
C ASN A 294 -9.17 -8.99 12.77
N VAL A 295 -8.05 -8.43 13.25
CA VAL A 295 -8.02 -7.50 14.39
C VAL A 295 -7.39 -6.17 14.00
N LEU A 296 -6.14 -6.18 13.49
CA LEU A 296 -5.45 -4.93 13.16
C LEU A 296 -6.12 -4.20 12.00
N VAL A 297 -6.44 -4.91 10.91
CA VAL A 297 -7.07 -4.29 9.74
C VAL A 297 -8.41 -3.62 10.09
N PRO A 298 -9.37 -4.27 10.79
CA PRO A 298 -10.62 -3.61 11.17
C PRO A 298 -10.45 -2.43 12.14
N ILE A 299 -9.48 -2.51 13.06
CA ILE A 299 -9.22 -1.44 14.04
C ILE A 299 -8.57 -0.22 13.37
N LEU A 300 -7.62 -0.46 12.47
CA LEU A 300 -6.84 0.60 11.82
C LEU A 300 -7.55 1.19 10.58
N PHE A 301 -8.40 0.40 9.92
CA PHE A 301 -9.05 0.77 8.65
C PHE A 301 -10.55 0.47 8.65
N SER A 302 -11.32 1.18 9.51
CA SER A 302 -12.78 1.06 9.54
C SER A 302 -13.45 1.32 8.17
N GLU A 303 -12.81 2.10 7.31
CA GLU A 303 -13.27 2.38 5.93
C GLU A 303 -13.04 1.21 4.98
N ALA A 304 -11.93 0.46 5.12
CA ALA A 304 -11.65 -0.72 4.30
C ALA A 304 -12.69 -1.82 4.55
N VAL A 305 -13.21 -1.91 5.77
CA VAL A 305 -14.31 -2.82 6.15
C VAL A 305 -15.60 -2.53 5.36
N ASN A 306 -15.81 -1.28 4.93
CA ASN A 306 -16.99 -0.88 4.15
C ASN A 306 -16.84 -1.08 2.63
N LEU A 307 -15.69 -1.58 2.17
CA LEU A 307 -15.45 -1.93 0.78
C LEU A 307 -15.58 -3.44 0.59
N HIS A 308 -16.24 -3.83 -0.49
CA HIS A 308 -16.25 -5.24 -0.88
C HIS A 308 -14.80 -5.67 -1.23
N PRO A 309 -14.30 -6.84 -0.79
CA PRO A 309 -12.93 -7.27 -1.06
C PRO A 309 -12.56 -7.24 -2.56
N LEU A 310 -13.51 -7.61 -3.42
CA LEU A 310 -13.36 -7.50 -4.87
C LEU A 310 -13.04 -6.08 -5.35
N ALA A 311 -13.64 -5.05 -4.75
CA ALA A 311 -13.37 -3.66 -5.11
C ALA A 311 -11.93 -3.27 -4.75
N ILE A 312 -11.41 -3.75 -3.61
CA ILE A 312 -10.01 -3.55 -3.21
C ILE A 312 -9.08 -4.24 -4.22
N ILE A 313 -9.36 -5.49 -4.59
CA ILE A 313 -8.55 -6.24 -5.58
C ILE A 313 -8.56 -5.52 -6.94
N VAL A 314 -9.73 -5.10 -7.43
CA VAL A 314 -9.84 -4.35 -8.69
C VAL A 314 -9.08 -3.04 -8.62
N ALA A 315 -9.18 -2.30 -7.51
CA ALA A 315 -8.44 -1.06 -7.31
C ALA A 315 -6.92 -1.30 -7.31
N VAL A 316 -6.43 -2.34 -6.63
CA VAL A 316 -5.02 -2.72 -6.65
C VAL A 316 -4.55 -3.06 -8.07
N LEU A 317 -5.33 -3.82 -8.83
CA LEU A 317 -4.97 -4.18 -10.21
C LEU A 317 -4.97 -2.96 -11.14
N VAL A 318 -6.01 -2.12 -11.07
CA VAL A 318 -6.15 -0.94 -11.93
C VAL A 318 -5.11 0.12 -11.57
N PHE A 319 -5.09 0.59 -10.33
CA PHE A 319 -4.18 1.67 -9.94
C PHE A 319 -2.74 1.18 -9.86
N GLY A 320 -2.50 -0.06 -9.42
CA GLY A 320 -1.19 -0.68 -9.45
C GLY A 320 -0.63 -0.84 -10.86
N GLY A 321 -1.48 -1.19 -11.84
CA GLY A 321 -1.08 -1.21 -13.26
C GLY A 321 -0.74 0.17 -13.83
N LEU A 322 -1.37 1.24 -13.33
CA LEU A 322 -1.16 2.60 -13.81
C LEU A 322 0.07 3.29 -13.19
N TRP A 323 0.24 3.17 -11.87
CA TRP A 323 1.24 3.93 -11.10
C TRP A 323 2.23 3.06 -10.32
N GLY A 324 2.23 1.74 -10.56
CA GLY A 324 3.08 0.80 -9.87
C GLY A 324 2.83 0.81 -8.37
N PHE A 325 3.91 0.91 -7.60
CA PHE A 325 3.86 0.90 -6.14
C PHE A 325 2.89 1.94 -5.55
N TRP A 326 2.89 3.17 -6.08
CA TRP A 326 2.03 4.24 -5.56
C TRP A 326 0.54 3.94 -5.76
N GLY A 327 0.19 3.32 -6.89
CA GLY A 327 -1.20 2.94 -7.15
C GLY A 327 -1.67 1.79 -6.26
N VAL A 328 -0.79 0.84 -5.94
CA VAL A 328 -1.08 -0.23 -4.97
C VAL A 328 -1.23 0.35 -3.57
N PHE A 329 -0.29 1.20 -3.13
CA PHE A 329 -0.32 1.84 -1.81
C PHE A 329 -1.60 2.67 -1.62
N PHE A 330 -2.01 3.45 -2.61
CA PHE A 330 -3.23 4.26 -2.52
C PHE A 330 -4.51 3.55 -2.98
N ALA A 331 -4.47 2.23 -3.22
CA ALA A 331 -5.62 1.52 -3.80
C ALA A 331 -6.90 1.66 -2.97
N ILE A 332 -6.82 1.58 -1.65
CA ILE A 332 -7.97 1.71 -0.75
C ILE A 332 -8.53 3.15 -0.77
N PRO A 333 -7.73 4.21 -0.50
CA PRO A 333 -8.21 5.58 -0.63
C PRO A 333 -8.80 5.91 -2.01
N LEU A 334 -8.18 5.41 -3.09
CA LEU A 334 -8.67 5.64 -4.45
C LEU A 334 -9.96 4.86 -4.75
N ALA A 335 -10.11 3.63 -4.24
CA ALA A 335 -11.36 2.89 -4.34
C ALA A 335 -12.51 3.62 -3.63
N THR A 336 -12.23 4.17 -2.44
CA THR A 336 -13.22 4.94 -1.69
C THR A 336 -13.51 6.27 -2.37
N LEU A 337 -12.53 6.94 -2.99
CA LEU A 337 -12.76 8.11 -3.84
C LEU A 337 -13.73 7.78 -4.97
N VAL A 338 -13.51 6.69 -5.70
CA VAL A 338 -14.41 6.25 -6.78
C VAL A 338 -15.82 6.02 -6.23
N LYS A 339 -15.95 5.32 -5.10
CA LYS A 339 -17.24 5.10 -4.43
C LYS A 339 -17.92 6.41 -4.02
N ALA A 340 -17.18 7.34 -3.42
CA ALA A 340 -17.69 8.65 -2.99
C ALA A 340 -18.17 9.48 -4.18
N VAL A 341 -17.41 9.49 -5.28
CA VAL A 341 -17.78 10.16 -6.54
C VAL A 341 -19.03 9.55 -7.15
N MET A 342 -19.14 8.22 -7.17
CA MET A 342 -20.33 7.52 -7.66
C MET A 342 -21.58 7.83 -6.82
N ASN A 343 -21.44 7.92 -5.49
CA ASN A 343 -22.54 8.22 -4.58
C ASN A 343 -22.96 9.69 -4.61
N ALA A 344 -21.99 10.61 -4.72
CA ALA A 344 -22.23 12.04 -4.85
C ALA A 344 -22.79 12.41 -6.23
N TRP A 345 -22.72 11.49 -7.21
CA TRP A 345 -23.25 11.71 -8.54
C TRP A 345 -24.78 11.89 -8.48
N PRO A 346 -25.35 12.95 -9.07
CA PRO A 346 -26.78 13.25 -8.96
C PRO A 346 -27.63 12.12 -9.56
N HIS A 347 -28.26 11.32 -8.69
CA HIS A 347 -29.28 10.36 -9.06
C HIS A 347 -30.63 11.06 -9.08
N HIS A 348 -30.96 11.72 -10.20
CA HIS A 348 -32.35 12.09 -10.48
C HIS A 348 -33.11 10.82 -10.85
N ILE A 349 -33.53 10.04 -9.84
CA ILE A 349 -34.63 9.10 -10.01
C ILE A 349 -35.88 9.97 -10.08
N GLU A 350 -36.42 10.13 -11.29
CA GLU A 350 -37.79 10.63 -11.50
C GLU A 350 -38.70 9.82 -10.57
N LYS A 351 -39.13 10.42 -9.46
CA LYS A 351 -40.42 10.04 -8.89
C LYS A 351 -41.42 10.41 -9.97
N VAL A 352 -41.86 9.42 -10.72
CA VAL A 352 -43.09 9.52 -11.50
C VAL A 352 -44.17 9.79 -10.45
N GLU A 353 -44.51 11.06 -10.26
CA GLU A 353 -45.76 11.45 -9.61
C GLU A 353 -46.85 10.84 -10.47
N ASP A 354 -47.54 9.83 -9.92
CA ASP A 354 -48.85 9.42 -10.40
C ASP A 354 -49.78 10.61 -10.27
N SER A 355 -49.79 11.48 -11.29
CA SER A 355 -50.86 12.42 -11.52
C SER A 355 -52.08 11.62 -11.94
N GLU A 356 -52.84 11.10 -10.98
CA GLU A 356 -54.24 10.76 -11.23
C GLU A 356 -54.94 12.05 -11.71
N PRO A 357 -55.56 12.05 -12.90
CA PRO A 357 -56.35 13.19 -13.32
C PRO A 357 -57.58 13.26 -12.42
N SER A 358 -57.74 14.41 -11.75
CA SER A 358 -58.98 14.79 -11.10
C SER A 358 -60.13 14.78 -12.12
N THR A 359 -60.88 13.70 -12.20
CA THR A 359 -62.18 13.68 -12.84
C THR A 359 -63.20 14.29 -11.89
N SER A 360 -63.37 15.60 -12.00
CA SER A 360 -64.59 16.31 -11.62
C SER A 360 -65.53 16.36 -12.82
N ALA A 361 -66.61 15.57 -12.76
CA ALA A 361 -67.88 15.67 -13.50
C ALA A 361 -68.75 14.50 -12.96
N GLU A 362 -69.95 14.64 -12.42
CA GLU A 362 -71.02 15.64 -12.37
C GLU A 362 -71.71 15.58 -11.00
#